data_AF-A0A1F7V8S1-F1
#
_entry.id   AF-A0A1F7V8S1-F1
#
_cell.length_a   1.000
_cell.length_b   1.000
_cell.length_c   1.000
_cell.angle_alpha   90.00
_cell.angle_beta   90.00
_cell.angle_gamma   90.00
#
_symmetry.space_group_name_H-M   'P 1'
#
loop_
_entity.id
_entity.type
_entity.pdbx_description
1 polymer ?
#
loop_
_entity_poly.entity_id
_entity_poly.type
_entity_poly.pdbx_seq_one_letter_code
_entity_poly.pdbx_strand_id
1 'polypeptide(L)'
;MRNIRFVPIVLSILFVFPFVAFAVGSGGGGGGGGGGSPSCSSDTFDCSSWSACTLAGTQSRTCSKTNDCATVNDPEPGTTQSCTPECTEDTWECSGWSPCFSNGTQSRKCSKTKDCSLTDTPSPITSQVCKPACQKDVWSCGAFGSCFAEGKQSRVCSMTFDCENDNAASPSESQSCTPECTEDTWNCKPYGACDVRGNQSRVCSMTKDCPGVVTNKPVTATRCDHVQCNQKTMRDRVYCRLNLAPEGVKRDNEIEFLPEACRPFSGHDREECLEYYKDYWPCWKEKTFGGRISCAKDVLKLGKDDLKTQKTACGSDKECLEELKEHSYHLIVFRFYDLEQRAENWILEGVSMEKTADFVTTVIENKIAFLKATTSQERKAVIEKMRADWNAHAAYARTILKR
;
A
#
# COMPACT_ATOMS: atom_id res chain seq x y z
N MET A 1 18.70 0.32 -3.45
CA MET A 1 18.54 1.64 -4.10
C MET A 1 17.84 1.44 -5.44
N ARG A 2 16.78 2.18 -5.77
CA ARG A 2 16.16 2.24 -7.10
C ARG A 2 15.73 3.69 -7.35
N ASN A 3 16.09 4.23 -8.52
CA ASN A 3 15.86 5.63 -8.87
C ASN A 3 14.51 5.81 -9.56
N ILE A 4 13.83 6.91 -9.28
CA ILE A 4 12.69 7.44 -10.07
C ILE A 4 13.12 8.81 -10.61
N ARG A 5 12.78 9.13 -11.86
CA ARG A 5 13.21 10.35 -12.55
C ARG A 5 12.14 11.43 -12.53
N PHE A 6 12.58 12.69 -12.48
CA PHE A 6 11.77 13.89 -12.71
C PHE A 6 11.39 14.08 -14.19
N VAL A 7 10.27 14.77 -14.44
CA VAL A 7 9.92 15.42 -15.71
C VAL A 7 9.15 16.72 -15.43
N PRO A 8 9.60 17.88 -15.94
CA PRO A 8 8.80 19.10 -16.05
C PRO A 8 8.37 19.40 -17.50
N ILE A 9 7.32 20.23 -17.67
CA ILE A 9 6.75 20.66 -18.97
C ILE A 9 6.89 22.20 -19.11
N VAL A 10 6.81 22.73 -20.35
CA VAL A 10 7.26 24.08 -20.77
C VAL A 10 6.13 24.82 -21.56
N LEU A 11 6.39 26.09 -21.97
CA LEU A 11 5.58 27.06 -22.78
C LEU A 11 4.56 27.92 -21.97
N SER A 12 4.20 29.16 -22.35
CA SER A 12 4.60 30.05 -23.49
C SER A 12 4.41 31.55 -23.11
N ILE A 13 5.36 32.48 -23.38
CA ILE A 13 5.53 33.38 -24.56
C ILE A 13 4.67 34.69 -24.56
N LEU A 14 5.34 35.82 -24.90
CA LEU A 14 4.88 37.21 -25.10
C LEU A 14 5.16 37.68 -26.55
N PHE A 15 4.46 38.68 -27.11
CA PHE A 15 4.97 39.67 -28.12
C PHE A 15 4.01 40.87 -28.38
N VAL A 16 4.44 41.88 -29.19
CA VAL A 16 3.93 43.29 -29.22
C VAL A 16 4.09 43.98 -30.62
N PHE A 17 3.47 45.18 -30.85
CA PHE A 17 3.85 46.34 -31.75
C PHE A 17 3.02 46.70 -33.05
N PRO A 18 3.11 47.96 -33.64
CA PRO A 18 2.01 48.70 -34.36
C PRO A 18 2.40 49.43 -35.71
N PHE A 19 1.71 50.56 -36.12
CA PHE A 19 2.00 51.69 -37.08
C PHE A 19 0.73 52.10 -37.95
N VAL A 20 0.54 53.20 -38.76
CA VAL A 20 1.31 54.40 -39.26
C VAL A 20 0.37 55.67 -39.51
N ALA A 21 0.67 56.67 -40.40
CA ALA A 21 -0.02 58.00 -40.55
C ALA A 21 -0.17 58.60 -42.02
N PHE A 22 -0.28 59.96 -42.21
CA PHE A 22 -0.27 60.87 -43.43
C PHE A 22 -1.64 61.45 -44.00
N ALA A 23 -1.78 62.53 -44.83
CA ALA A 23 -1.17 63.91 -44.95
C ALA A 23 -1.73 64.86 -46.11
N VAL A 24 -1.70 66.22 -45.92
CA VAL A 24 -1.46 67.38 -46.89
C VAL A 24 -2.50 67.99 -47.92
N GLY A 25 -2.61 69.35 -47.97
CA GLY A 25 -2.68 70.27 -49.18
C GLY A 25 -3.98 71.10 -49.53
N SER A 26 -4.05 72.04 -50.53
CA SER A 26 -3.41 73.41 -50.69
C SER A 26 -3.97 74.32 -51.85
N GLY A 27 -3.97 75.68 -51.76
CA GLY A 27 -4.05 76.73 -52.86
C GLY A 27 -5.43 77.33 -53.30
N GLY A 28 -5.62 78.49 -54.01
CA GLY A 28 -4.79 79.71 -54.30
C GLY A 28 -5.17 80.61 -55.56
N GLY A 29 -5.36 81.96 -55.43
CA GLY A 29 -5.44 83.02 -56.51
C GLY A 29 -6.84 83.57 -56.95
N GLY A 30 -7.10 84.73 -57.61
CA GLY A 30 -6.34 85.98 -57.94
C GLY A 30 -7.00 86.95 -59.03
N GLY A 31 -6.88 88.30 -58.92
CA GLY A 31 -7.18 89.36 -59.95
C GLY A 31 -8.64 89.93 -60.05
N GLY A 32 -8.97 91.12 -60.61
CA GLY A 32 -8.20 92.32 -61.04
C GLY A 32 -8.96 93.36 -61.96
N GLY A 33 -8.91 94.67 -61.66
CA GLY A 33 -9.34 95.84 -62.52
C GLY A 33 -10.85 96.24 -62.50
N GLY A 34 -11.28 97.47 -62.84
CA GLY A 34 -10.58 98.77 -63.01
C GLY A 34 -11.36 99.88 -63.78
N GLY A 35 -11.38 101.12 -63.26
CA GLY A 35 -11.56 102.38 -64.04
C GLY A 35 -12.92 103.14 -63.99
N GLY A 36 -12.85 104.48 -63.88
CA GLY A 36 -13.95 105.42 -64.22
C GLY A 36 -14.57 106.24 -63.06
N SER A 37 -13.98 107.41 -62.72
CA SER A 37 -14.50 108.29 -61.63
C SER A 37 -15.10 109.60 -62.17
N PRO A 38 -16.38 109.92 -61.87
CA PRO A 38 -16.96 111.26 -61.95
C PRO A 38 -16.76 112.06 -60.64
N SER A 39 -16.95 113.38 -60.69
CA SER A 39 -16.64 114.32 -59.59
C SER A 39 -17.18 113.91 -58.21
N CYS A 40 -16.26 113.68 -57.28
CA CYS A 40 -16.47 113.22 -55.90
C CYS A 40 -17.01 114.35 -54.98
N SER A 41 -18.08 114.10 -54.21
CA SER A 41 -18.70 115.08 -53.30
C SER A 41 -18.74 114.68 -51.81
N SER A 42 -18.42 113.42 -51.51
CA SER A 42 -18.30 112.81 -50.18
C SER A 42 -17.46 111.54 -50.32
N ASP A 43 -16.63 111.21 -49.32
CA ASP A 43 -15.81 110.00 -49.41
C ASP A 43 -16.68 108.76 -49.46
N THR A 44 -16.36 107.85 -50.38
CA THR A 44 -17.12 106.60 -50.55
C THR A 44 -16.27 105.43 -50.08
N PHE A 45 -16.81 104.64 -49.16
CA PHE A 45 -16.19 103.43 -48.65
C PHE A 45 -16.99 102.21 -49.10
N ASP A 46 -16.35 101.30 -49.81
CA ASP A 46 -16.89 99.95 -50.02
C ASP A 46 -16.46 99.07 -48.83
N CYS A 47 -17.41 98.34 -48.26
CA CYS A 47 -17.21 97.55 -47.05
C CYS A 47 -17.71 96.13 -47.28
N SER A 48 -16.88 95.13 -46.97
CA SER A 48 -17.28 93.73 -47.05
C SER A 48 -18.49 93.43 -46.18
N SER A 49 -19.18 92.32 -46.49
CA SER A 49 -20.05 91.66 -45.51
C SER A 49 -19.28 91.39 -44.21
N TRP A 50 -20.00 91.39 -43.09
CA TRP A 50 -19.45 90.99 -41.80
C TRP A 50 -18.99 89.53 -41.82
N SER A 51 -17.85 89.26 -41.18
CA SER A 51 -17.35 87.91 -40.93
C SER A 51 -18.22 87.14 -39.95
N ALA A 52 -18.08 85.81 -39.90
CA ALA A 52 -18.79 84.99 -38.92
C ALA A 52 -18.46 85.41 -37.48
N CYS A 53 -19.47 85.40 -36.61
CA CYS A 53 -19.31 85.85 -35.23
C CYS A 53 -18.31 84.99 -34.46
N THR A 54 -17.28 85.61 -33.90
CA THR A 54 -16.30 84.92 -33.04
C THR A 54 -16.90 84.58 -31.67
N LEU A 55 -16.32 83.60 -30.96
CA LEU A 55 -16.71 83.27 -29.58
C LEU A 55 -16.58 84.45 -28.60
N ALA A 56 -15.79 85.48 -28.94
CA ALA A 56 -15.70 86.74 -28.19
C ALA A 56 -16.90 87.70 -28.44
N GLY A 57 -17.98 87.24 -29.09
CA GLY A 57 -19.16 88.05 -29.37
C GLY A 57 -18.89 89.20 -30.35
N THR A 58 -17.89 89.04 -31.22
CA THR A 58 -17.40 90.11 -32.11
C THR A 58 -17.30 89.61 -33.56
N GLN A 59 -17.75 90.43 -34.51
CA GLN A 59 -17.58 90.24 -35.95
C GLN A 59 -16.91 91.47 -36.56
N SER A 60 -16.13 91.23 -37.61
CA SER A 60 -15.35 92.27 -38.31
C SER A 60 -15.68 92.31 -39.80
N ARG A 61 -15.50 93.48 -40.42
CA ARG A 61 -15.54 93.66 -41.87
C ARG A 61 -14.41 94.57 -42.30
N THR A 62 -13.94 94.42 -43.53
CA THR A 62 -12.94 95.31 -44.09
C THR A 62 -13.66 96.41 -44.86
N CYS A 63 -13.42 97.67 -44.51
CA CYS A 63 -13.80 98.82 -45.32
C CYS A 63 -12.58 99.30 -46.11
N SER A 64 -12.81 99.82 -47.30
CA SER A 64 -11.80 100.39 -48.17
C SER A 64 -12.37 101.63 -48.84
N LYS A 65 -11.69 102.77 -48.72
CA LYS A 65 -12.11 104.00 -49.40
C LYS A 65 -11.95 103.81 -50.92
N THR A 66 -13.06 103.77 -51.64
CA THR A 66 -13.14 103.52 -53.08
C THR A 66 -13.29 104.81 -53.90
N ASN A 67 -13.68 105.91 -53.26
CA ASN A 67 -13.61 107.26 -53.83
C ASN A 67 -13.14 108.24 -52.74
N ASP A 68 -12.04 108.96 -53.01
CA ASP A 68 -11.35 109.84 -52.07
C ASP A 68 -11.44 111.28 -52.58
N CYS A 69 -12.27 112.11 -51.94
CA CYS A 69 -12.47 113.49 -52.36
C CYS A 69 -11.42 114.37 -51.67
N ALA A 70 -10.35 114.76 -52.35
CA ALA A 70 -9.17 115.45 -51.78
C ALA A 70 -9.41 116.81 -51.03
N THR A 71 -10.66 117.25 -50.88
CA THR A 71 -11.07 118.43 -50.08
C THR A 71 -12.19 118.13 -49.06
N VAL A 72 -12.56 116.86 -48.89
CA VAL A 72 -13.47 116.33 -47.86
C VAL A 72 -12.67 115.34 -47.00
N ASN A 73 -13.17 114.99 -45.82
CA ASN A 73 -12.52 114.03 -44.94
C ASN A 73 -13.58 113.38 -44.02
N ASP A 74 -14.32 112.42 -44.57
CA ASP A 74 -15.38 111.74 -43.81
C ASP A 74 -14.78 110.59 -42.98
N PRO A 75 -15.23 110.37 -41.73
CA PRO A 75 -14.68 109.35 -40.85
C PRO A 75 -14.97 107.93 -41.37
N GLU A 76 -13.98 107.04 -41.29
CA GLU A 76 -14.11 105.66 -41.76
C GLU A 76 -15.26 104.91 -41.03
N PRO A 77 -16.12 104.15 -41.75
CA PRO A 77 -17.18 103.37 -41.14
C PRO A 77 -16.65 102.30 -40.18
N GLY A 78 -17.40 102.03 -39.10
CA GLY A 78 -17.04 100.98 -38.14
C GLY A 78 -16.80 99.62 -38.80
N THR A 79 -15.58 99.11 -38.63
CA THR A 79 -15.06 97.82 -39.15
C THR A 79 -15.23 96.66 -38.16
N THR A 80 -15.71 96.92 -36.95
CA THR A 80 -15.94 95.92 -35.89
C THR A 80 -17.29 96.19 -35.22
N GLN A 81 -18.09 95.15 -34.98
CA GLN A 81 -19.33 95.25 -34.19
C GLN A 81 -19.59 93.99 -33.35
N SER A 82 -20.40 94.13 -32.31
CA SER A 82 -20.84 92.99 -31.49
C SER A 82 -21.81 92.08 -32.24
N CYS A 83 -21.87 90.81 -31.82
CA CYS A 83 -22.76 89.78 -32.36
C CYS A 83 -22.95 88.66 -31.34
N THR A 84 -23.94 87.80 -31.59
CA THR A 84 -24.15 86.56 -30.81
C THR A 84 -23.75 85.37 -31.67
N PRO A 85 -22.78 84.52 -31.26
CA PRO A 85 -22.45 83.30 -31.99
C PRO A 85 -23.59 82.27 -31.86
N GLU A 86 -23.84 81.48 -32.91
CA GLU A 86 -24.96 80.52 -32.98
C GLU A 86 -24.82 79.30 -32.03
N CYS A 87 -23.66 79.16 -31.39
CA CYS A 87 -23.40 78.14 -30.40
C CYS A 87 -22.22 78.51 -29.48
N THR A 88 -22.26 78.02 -28.24
CA THR A 88 -21.23 78.23 -27.21
C THR A 88 -20.68 76.94 -26.60
N GLU A 89 -21.39 75.80 -26.73
CA GLU A 89 -21.03 74.50 -26.16
C GLU A 89 -21.60 73.34 -27.01
N ASP A 90 -20.94 72.19 -27.01
CA ASP A 90 -21.45 71.00 -27.69
C ASP A 90 -22.55 70.32 -26.88
N THR A 91 -23.57 69.81 -27.57
CA THR A 91 -24.65 69.05 -26.92
C THR A 91 -24.39 67.55 -27.09
N TRP A 92 -24.52 66.80 -25.99
CA TRP A 92 -24.33 65.35 -25.94
C TRP A 92 -25.60 64.65 -25.49
N GLU A 93 -26.01 63.61 -26.21
CA GLU A 93 -27.08 62.69 -25.79
C GLU A 93 -26.46 61.37 -25.31
N CYS A 94 -26.98 60.80 -24.22
CA CYS A 94 -26.48 59.57 -23.63
C CYS A 94 -27.59 58.54 -23.39
N SER A 95 -27.31 57.27 -23.66
CA SER A 95 -28.18 56.17 -23.27
C SER A 95 -28.33 56.05 -21.75
N GLY A 96 -29.36 55.32 -21.32
CA GLY A 96 -29.37 54.74 -19.98
C GLY A 96 -28.15 53.86 -19.72
N TRP A 97 -27.85 53.63 -18.44
CA TRP A 97 -26.81 52.71 -18.00
C TRP A 97 -27.19 51.24 -18.30
N SER A 98 -26.18 50.43 -18.62
CA SER A 98 -26.31 48.98 -18.71
C SER A 98 -26.70 48.37 -17.36
N PRO A 99 -27.17 47.11 -17.32
CA PRO A 99 -27.09 46.30 -16.12
C PRO A 99 -25.66 46.26 -15.57
N CYS A 100 -25.53 46.05 -14.26
CA CYS A 100 -24.24 45.92 -13.60
C CYS A 100 -23.57 44.59 -13.97
N PHE A 101 -22.35 44.65 -14.52
CA PHE A 101 -21.54 43.47 -14.82
C PHE A 101 -20.95 42.86 -13.53
N SER A 102 -20.55 41.59 -13.58
CA SER A 102 -20.02 40.85 -12.42
C SER A 102 -18.72 41.41 -11.84
N ASN A 103 -18.03 42.32 -12.55
CA ASN A 103 -16.89 43.08 -12.07
C ASN A 103 -17.28 44.41 -11.36
N GLY A 104 -18.56 44.62 -11.04
CA GLY A 104 -19.04 45.80 -10.33
C GLY A 104 -19.03 47.09 -11.18
N THR A 105 -19.10 46.97 -12.51
CA THR A 105 -19.10 48.12 -13.44
C THR A 105 -20.36 48.13 -14.31
N GLN A 106 -20.86 49.32 -14.66
CA GLN A 106 -21.90 49.52 -15.68
C GLN A 106 -21.49 50.64 -16.63
N SER A 107 -21.93 50.56 -17.89
CA SER A 107 -21.54 51.49 -18.96
C SER A 107 -22.73 52.08 -19.70
N ARG A 108 -22.53 53.22 -20.36
CA ARG A 108 -23.51 53.86 -21.24
C ARG A 108 -22.81 54.43 -22.46
N LYS A 109 -23.54 54.60 -23.57
CA LYS A 109 -23.02 55.26 -24.77
C LYS A 109 -23.48 56.72 -24.78
N CYS A 110 -22.57 57.63 -25.08
CA CYS A 110 -22.88 59.03 -25.36
C CYS A 110 -22.50 59.35 -26.80
N SER A 111 -23.17 60.32 -27.42
CA SER A 111 -22.90 60.78 -28.78
C SER A 111 -23.16 62.28 -28.88
N LYS A 112 -22.27 63.00 -29.56
CA LYS A 112 -22.39 64.45 -29.76
C LYS A 112 -23.52 64.70 -30.77
N THR A 113 -24.57 65.41 -30.36
CA THR A 113 -25.78 65.69 -31.16
C THR A 113 -25.81 67.10 -31.73
N LYS A 114 -25.06 68.03 -31.13
CA LYS A 114 -24.69 69.32 -31.74
C LYS A 114 -23.19 69.51 -31.56
N ASP A 115 -22.48 69.63 -32.68
CA ASP A 115 -21.05 69.94 -32.74
C ASP A 115 -20.86 71.40 -33.13
N CYS A 116 -20.11 72.14 -32.32
CA CYS A 116 -20.01 73.59 -32.40
C CYS A 116 -18.57 74.01 -32.64
N SER A 117 -18.22 74.12 -33.92
CA SER A 117 -16.86 74.04 -34.51
C SER A 117 -15.77 75.02 -34.02
N LEU A 118 -16.06 75.86 -33.01
CA LEU A 118 -15.13 76.77 -32.36
C LEU A 118 -14.82 76.39 -30.90
N THR A 119 -15.53 75.40 -30.34
CA THR A 119 -15.38 74.88 -28.98
C THR A 119 -15.26 73.36 -29.00
N ASP A 120 -14.76 72.75 -27.92
CA ASP A 120 -14.75 71.29 -27.73
C ASP A 120 -15.14 70.98 -26.28
N THR A 121 -16.36 70.48 -26.10
CA THR A 121 -16.96 70.24 -24.78
C THR A 121 -16.83 68.75 -24.44
N PRO A 122 -16.12 68.38 -23.35
CA PRO A 122 -15.73 66.99 -23.11
C PRO A 122 -16.93 66.06 -22.91
N SER A 123 -16.84 64.87 -23.49
CA SER A 123 -17.87 63.82 -23.41
C SER A 123 -18.26 63.50 -21.95
N PRO A 124 -19.56 63.37 -21.63
CA PRO A 124 -20.01 62.86 -20.34
C PRO A 124 -19.45 61.47 -20.03
N ILE A 125 -19.34 61.12 -18.74
CA ILE A 125 -18.80 59.83 -18.30
C ILE A 125 -19.62 58.65 -18.86
N THR A 126 -18.92 57.63 -19.34
CA THR A 126 -19.48 56.44 -20.02
C THR A 126 -19.33 55.14 -19.22
N SER A 127 -18.70 55.18 -18.04
CA SER A 127 -18.51 54.05 -17.14
C SER A 127 -18.66 54.50 -15.67
N GLN A 128 -19.26 53.68 -14.82
CA GLN A 128 -19.30 53.89 -13.36
C GLN A 128 -19.37 52.56 -12.59
N VAL A 129 -19.07 52.62 -11.29
CA VAL A 129 -19.18 51.49 -10.35
C VAL A 129 -20.65 51.23 -9.98
N CYS A 130 -20.98 49.98 -9.70
CA CYS A 130 -22.30 49.49 -9.28
C CYS A 130 -22.17 48.19 -8.45
N LYS A 131 -23.23 47.81 -7.71
CA LYS A 131 -23.32 46.52 -7.01
C LYS A 131 -24.17 45.56 -7.85
N PRO A 132 -23.63 44.41 -8.32
CA PRO A 132 -24.42 43.44 -9.09
C PRO A 132 -25.45 42.73 -8.19
N ALA A 133 -26.55 42.28 -8.78
CA ALA A 133 -27.64 41.65 -8.05
C ALA A 133 -27.26 40.22 -7.59
N CYS A 134 -26.96 40.08 -6.31
CA CYS A 134 -26.76 38.79 -5.63
C CYS A 134 -28.11 38.05 -5.55
N GLN A 135 -28.20 36.84 -6.11
CA GLN A 135 -29.46 36.07 -6.15
C GLN A 135 -29.46 34.79 -5.33
N LYS A 136 -28.29 34.26 -4.95
CA LYS A 136 -28.16 33.13 -4.01
C LYS A 136 -26.72 32.93 -3.56
N ASP A 137 -26.54 32.29 -2.41
CA ASP A 137 -25.22 31.88 -1.91
C ASP A 137 -24.56 30.84 -2.83
N VAL A 138 -23.22 30.84 -2.86
CA VAL A 138 -22.43 29.88 -3.63
C VAL A 138 -21.52 29.10 -2.70
N TRP A 139 -21.69 27.77 -2.72
CA TRP A 139 -20.94 26.82 -1.90
C TRP A 139 -20.07 25.93 -2.77
N SER A 140 -18.81 25.78 -2.40
CA SER A 140 -17.88 24.79 -2.96
C SER A 140 -17.75 23.63 -1.98
N CYS A 141 -17.98 22.40 -2.42
CA CYS A 141 -17.87 21.20 -1.58
C CYS A 141 -16.89 20.21 -2.17
N GLY A 142 -16.06 19.61 -1.32
CA GLY A 142 -15.22 18.47 -1.69
C GLY A 142 -16.02 17.21 -2.02
N ALA A 143 -15.33 16.21 -2.57
CA ALA A 143 -15.85 14.86 -2.63
C ALA A 143 -16.06 14.30 -1.20
N PHE A 144 -16.97 13.33 -1.06
CA PHE A 144 -17.06 12.55 0.18
C PHE A 144 -15.81 11.66 0.33
N GLY A 145 -15.28 11.58 1.55
CA GLY A 145 -14.23 10.64 1.92
C GLY A 145 -14.75 9.20 2.06
N SER A 146 -13.85 8.26 2.35
CA SER A 146 -14.20 6.85 2.55
C SER A 146 -15.26 6.66 3.64
N CYS A 147 -16.11 5.64 3.47
CA CYS A 147 -17.14 5.30 4.44
C CYS A 147 -16.53 4.82 5.77
N PHE A 148 -16.89 5.47 6.87
CA PHE A 148 -16.55 5.05 8.23
C PHE A 148 -17.33 3.79 8.62
N ALA A 149 -16.81 3.03 9.60
CA ALA A 149 -17.45 1.81 10.11
C ALA A 149 -18.88 2.01 10.66
N GLU A 150 -19.23 3.25 11.00
CA GLU A 150 -20.55 3.69 11.48
C GLU A 150 -21.59 3.87 10.34
N GLY A 151 -21.25 3.54 9.09
CA GLY A 151 -22.15 3.65 7.93
C GLY A 151 -22.38 5.09 7.46
N LYS A 152 -21.40 5.97 7.68
CA LYS A 152 -21.42 7.39 7.27
C LYS A 152 -20.13 7.77 6.56
N GLN A 153 -20.23 8.74 5.66
CA GLN A 153 -19.11 9.42 5.01
C GLN A 153 -19.32 10.93 5.13
N SER A 154 -18.23 11.70 5.10
CA SER A 154 -18.26 13.15 5.21
C SER A 154 -17.50 13.85 4.09
N ARG A 155 -17.86 15.10 3.84
CA ARG A 155 -17.17 16.06 2.97
C ARG A 155 -17.11 17.42 3.67
N VAL A 156 -16.18 18.27 3.27
CA VAL A 156 -16.15 19.68 3.69
C VAL A 156 -16.80 20.54 2.62
N CYS A 157 -17.68 21.43 3.02
CA CYS A 157 -18.23 22.52 2.22
C CYS A 157 -17.68 23.86 2.70
N SER A 158 -17.58 24.84 1.81
CA SER A 158 -17.13 26.18 2.13
C SER A 158 -17.86 27.19 1.25
N MET A 159 -18.43 28.21 1.87
CA MET A 159 -19.08 29.31 1.17
C MET A 159 -18.02 30.13 0.43
N THR A 160 -18.17 30.26 -0.89
CA THR A 160 -17.27 31.02 -1.77
C THR A 160 -17.87 32.36 -2.19
N PHE A 161 -19.18 32.53 -2.02
CA PHE A 161 -19.89 33.80 -2.20
C PHE A 161 -21.12 33.83 -1.29
N ASP A 162 -21.31 34.94 -0.60
CA ASP A 162 -22.32 35.18 0.45
C ASP A 162 -23.24 36.32 -0.03
N CYS A 163 -24.54 36.07 -0.10
CA CYS A 163 -25.54 37.06 -0.45
C CYS A 163 -26.27 37.53 0.81
N GLU A 164 -26.04 38.78 1.23
CA GLU A 164 -26.57 39.44 2.45
C GLU A 164 -28.10 39.40 2.66
N ASN A 165 -28.89 38.84 1.73
CA ASN A 165 -30.35 38.68 1.83
C ASN A 165 -30.84 37.26 1.46
N ASP A 166 -29.96 36.31 1.15
CA ASP A 166 -30.28 34.88 1.07
C ASP A 166 -30.07 34.24 2.46
N ASN A 167 -30.65 33.06 2.66
CA ASN A 167 -30.40 32.20 3.81
C ASN A 167 -30.33 30.75 3.31
N ALA A 168 -29.52 30.49 2.27
CA ALA A 168 -29.44 29.17 1.68
C ALA A 168 -28.77 28.20 2.67
N ALA A 169 -29.53 27.20 3.12
CA ALA A 169 -29.04 26.19 4.03
C ALA A 169 -27.79 25.49 3.46
N SER A 170 -26.71 25.47 4.24
CA SER A 170 -25.44 24.86 3.85
C SER A 170 -25.64 23.41 3.34
N PRO A 171 -25.00 23.00 2.24
CA PRO A 171 -25.14 21.64 1.72
C PRO A 171 -24.73 20.56 2.74
N SER A 172 -25.38 19.40 2.68
CA SER A 172 -25.12 18.32 3.64
C SER A 172 -23.65 17.85 3.62
N GLU A 173 -22.97 17.98 4.75
CA GLU A 173 -21.58 17.55 4.94
C GLU A 173 -21.44 16.07 5.31
N SER A 174 -22.55 15.38 5.61
CA SER A 174 -22.57 13.94 5.91
C SER A 174 -23.70 13.23 5.18
N GLN A 175 -23.45 12.00 4.73
CA GLN A 175 -24.45 11.09 4.18
C GLN A 175 -24.17 9.63 4.59
N SER A 176 -25.20 8.80 4.55
CA SER A 176 -25.07 7.36 4.80
C SER A 176 -24.28 6.65 3.70
N CYS A 177 -23.67 5.51 4.05
CA CYS A 177 -22.97 4.62 3.12
C CYS A 177 -22.81 3.22 3.72
N THR A 178 -22.43 2.26 2.90
CA THR A 178 -22.01 0.92 3.34
C THR A 178 -20.48 0.87 3.29
N PRO A 179 -19.76 0.61 4.39
CA PRO A 179 -18.31 0.44 4.35
C PRO A 179 -17.94 -0.84 3.61
N GLU A 180 -16.91 -0.78 2.76
CA GLU A 180 -16.50 -1.93 1.96
C GLU A 180 -16.04 -3.09 2.85
N CYS A 181 -16.59 -4.26 2.56
CA CYS A 181 -16.35 -5.48 3.31
C CYS A 181 -15.45 -6.38 2.44
N THR A 182 -14.15 -6.39 2.71
CA THR A 182 -13.14 -6.95 1.78
C THR A 182 -12.73 -8.39 2.06
N GLU A 183 -12.93 -8.88 3.29
CA GLU A 183 -12.59 -10.25 3.71
C GLU A 183 -13.42 -10.71 4.93
N ASP A 184 -13.69 -12.01 4.98
CA ASP A 184 -14.38 -12.68 6.09
C ASP A 184 -13.39 -12.95 7.22
N THR A 185 -13.68 -12.48 8.44
CA THR A 185 -12.76 -12.69 9.57
C THR A 185 -13.13 -13.96 10.33
N TRP A 186 -12.11 -14.66 10.83
CA TRP A 186 -12.26 -15.93 11.54
C TRP A 186 -11.48 -15.90 12.86
N ASN A 187 -12.15 -16.25 13.95
CA ASN A 187 -11.51 -16.53 15.24
C ASN A 187 -11.25 -18.03 15.37
N CYS A 188 -9.97 -18.42 15.36
CA CYS A 188 -9.52 -19.79 15.56
C CYS A 188 -8.97 -19.99 16.97
N LYS A 189 -9.44 -21.04 17.65
CA LYS A 189 -8.76 -21.55 18.85
C LYS A 189 -7.36 -22.09 18.48
N PRO A 190 -6.45 -22.24 19.46
CA PRO A 190 -5.24 -23.04 19.28
C PRO A 190 -5.55 -24.47 18.81
N TYR A 191 -4.55 -25.14 18.22
CA TYR A 191 -4.64 -26.58 17.98
C TYR A 191 -4.70 -27.33 19.32
N GLY A 192 -5.54 -28.37 19.35
CA GLY A 192 -5.59 -29.33 20.45
C GLY A 192 -4.41 -30.30 20.43
N ALA A 193 -4.31 -31.16 21.45
CA ALA A 193 -3.28 -32.17 21.53
C ALA A 193 -3.33 -33.17 20.35
N CYS A 194 -2.17 -33.73 20.02
CA CYS A 194 -1.98 -34.74 18.99
C CYS A 194 -2.78 -36.04 19.27
N ASP A 195 -3.55 -36.52 18.29
CA ASP A 195 -4.15 -37.87 18.32
C ASP A 195 -3.07 -38.97 18.24
N VAL A 196 -3.41 -40.27 18.39
CA VAL A 196 -2.42 -41.36 18.34
C VAL A 196 -1.72 -41.55 16.98
N ARG A 197 -2.14 -40.84 15.92
CA ARG A 197 -1.50 -40.75 14.59
C ARG A 197 -0.75 -39.41 14.42
N GLY A 198 -0.78 -38.55 15.44
CA GLY A 198 -0.33 -37.16 15.52
C GLY A 198 -0.88 -36.25 14.45
N ASN A 199 -2.18 -36.32 14.22
CA ASN A 199 -2.94 -35.19 13.72
C ASN A 199 -3.38 -34.31 14.91
N GLN A 200 -3.48 -33.01 14.69
CA GLN A 200 -4.04 -32.03 15.61
C GLN A 200 -5.11 -31.20 14.90
N SER A 201 -6.15 -30.79 15.62
CA SER A 201 -7.27 -30.02 15.07
C SER A 201 -7.62 -28.81 15.93
N ARG A 202 -8.26 -27.82 15.31
CA ARG A 202 -8.75 -26.59 15.95
C ARG A 202 -10.11 -26.20 15.43
N VAL A 203 -10.88 -25.53 16.29
CA VAL A 203 -12.17 -24.93 15.93
C VAL A 203 -11.96 -23.49 15.49
N CYS A 204 -12.44 -23.14 14.29
CA CYS A 204 -12.49 -21.78 13.78
C CYS A 204 -13.95 -21.37 13.55
N SER A 205 -14.35 -20.27 14.19
CA SER A 205 -15.66 -19.64 14.04
C SER A 205 -15.50 -18.37 13.19
N MET A 206 -16.44 -18.14 12.27
CA MET A 206 -16.50 -16.86 11.54
C MET A 206 -16.94 -15.76 12.52
N THR A 207 -16.27 -14.61 12.47
CA THR A 207 -16.54 -13.42 13.31
C THR A 207 -17.04 -12.21 12.52
N LYS A 208 -16.82 -12.21 11.20
CA LYS A 208 -17.39 -11.24 10.26
C LYS A 208 -17.61 -11.97 8.94
N ASP A 209 -18.85 -11.93 8.46
CA ASP A 209 -19.27 -12.37 7.13
C ASP A 209 -19.31 -11.13 6.22
N CYS A 210 -18.73 -11.20 5.02
CA CYS A 210 -18.76 -10.13 4.03
C CYS A 210 -19.62 -10.52 2.83
N PRO A 211 -20.89 -10.06 2.75
CA PRO A 211 -21.82 -10.49 1.71
C PRO A 211 -21.27 -10.30 0.28
N GLY A 212 -21.10 -11.41 -0.45
CA GLY A 212 -20.57 -11.44 -1.82
C GLY A 212 -19.05 -11.62 -1.92
N VAL A 213 -18.32 -11.62 -0.81
CA VAL A 213 -16.92 -12.06 -0.74
C VAL A 213 -16.85 -13.56 -0.49
N VAL A 214 -15.74 -14.19 -0.89
CA VAL A 214 -15.45 -15.61 -0.60
C VAL A 214 -14.01 -15.72 -0.10
N THR A 215 -13.83 -15.72 1.22
CA THR A 215 -12.51 -15.89 1.85
C THR A 215 -12.24 -17.36 2.17
N ASN A 216 -11.03 -17.84 1.88
CA ASN A 216 -10.63 -19.21 2.20
C ASN A 216 -10.66 -19.45 3.71
N LYS A 217 -11.54 -20.34 4.16
CA LYS A 217 -11.66 -20.74 5.58
C LYS A 217 -10.30 -21.24 6.11
N PRO A 218 -9.84 -20.78 7.29
CA PRO A 218 -8.56 -21.23 7.85
C PRO A 218 -8.50 -22.75 8.05
N VAL A 219 -7.32 -23.32 7.81
CA VAL A 219 -7.04 -24.75 8.01
C VAL A 219 -7.36 -25.15 9.46
N THR A 220 -8.22 -26.16 9.63
CA THR A 220 -8.71 -26.66 10.93
C THR A 220 -8.06 -27.97 11.38
N ALA A 221 -7.28 -28.65 10.52
CA ALA A 221 -6.58 -29.88 10.84
C ALA A 221 -5.20 -29.91 10.18
N THR A 222 -4.18 -30.38 10.90
CA THR A 222 -2.80 -30.51 10.42
C THR A 222 -2.07 -31.65 11.16
N ARG A 223 -0.85 -31.98 10.77
CA ARG A 223 0.03 -32.86 11.55
C ARG A 223 0.68 -32.11 12.71
N CYS A 224 1.12 -32.85 13.72
CA CYS A 224 2.02 -32.33 14.74
C CYS A 224 3.45 -32.14 14.20
N ASP A 225 4.07 -31.05 14.63
CA ASP A 225 5.42 -30.57 14.30
C ASP A 225 6.47 -30.97 15.35
N HIS A 226 6.04 -31.61 16.44
CA HIS A 226 6.84 -32.08 17.55
C HIS A 226 6.56 -33.56 17.84
N VAL A 227 7.50 -34.23 18.51
CA VAL A 227 7.32 -35.61 18.96
C VAL A 227 6.25 -35.73 20.04
N GLN A 228 5.39 -36.75 19.96
CA GLN A 228 4.31 -36.97 20.92
C GLN A 228 4.81 -37.50 22.26
N CYS A 229 5.87 -38.30 22.23
CA CYS A 229 6.34 -39.05 23.40
C CYS A 229 7.55 -38.41 24.07
N ASN A 230 7.39 -37.16 24.54
CA ASN A 230 8.42 -36.39 25.26
C ASN A 230 8.09 -36.19 26.76
N GLN A 231 7.46 -37.19 27.39
CA GLN A 231 7.15 -37.20 28.82
C GLN A 231 8.43 -37.23 29.68
N LYS A 232 8.32 -36.86 30.97
CA LYS A 232 9.47 -36.67 31.86
C LYS A 232 10.25 -37.96 32.14
N THR A 233 9.59 -39.06 32.49
CA THR A 233 10.27 -40.33 32.78
C THR A 233 10.42 -41.18 31.52
N MET A 234 11.38 -42.12 31.53
CA MET A 234 11.56 -43.09 30.44
C MET A 234 10.34 -44.02 30.32
N ARG A 235 9.79 -44.50 31.44
CA ARG A 235 8.57 -45.32 31.50
C ARG A 235 7.42 -44.65 30.77
N ASP A 236 7.20 -43.36 31.02
CA ASP A 236 6.09 -42.61 30.40
C ASP A 236 6.27 -42.46 28.88
N ARG A 237 7.50 -42.21 28.40
CA ARG A 237 7.81 -42.13 26.96
C ARG A 237 7.69 -43.48 26.26
N VAL A 238 8.15 -44.55 26.91
CA VAL A 238 7.97 -45.94 26.44
C VAL A 238 6.47 -46.26 26.35
N TYR A 239 5.70 -46.07 27.42
CA TYR A 239 4.27 -46.33 27.44
C TYR A 239 3.52 -45.50 26.37
N CYS A 240 3.85 -44.21 26.23
CA CYS A 240 3.34 -43.36 25.16
C CYS A 240 3.62 -43.96 23.77
N ARG A 241 4.88 -44.35 23.48
CA ARG A 241 5.26 -44.93 22.18
C ARG A 241 4.47 -46.21 21.87
N LEU A 242 4.24 -47.06 22.86
CA LEU A 242 3.46 -48.29 22.72
C LEU A 242 1.96 -48.05 22.46
N ASN A 243 1.46 -46.85 22.79
CA ASN A 243 0.09 -46.42 22.55
C ASN A 243 -0.07 -45.54 21.28
N LEU A 244 1.01 -45.29 20.53
CA LEU A 244 0.93 -44.64 19.22
C LEU A 244 0.47 -45.62 18.14
N ALA A 245 -0.28 -45.13 17.15
CA ALA A 245 -0.52 -45.85 15.91
C ALA A 245 0.79 -45.95 15.08
N PRO A 246 0.91 -46.91 14.14
CA PRO A 246 2.11 -47.06 13.31
C PRO A 246 2.50 -45.79 12.53
N GLU A 247 1.51 -44.99 12.10
CA GLU A 247 1.74 -43.70 11.45
C GLU A 247 2.26 -42.64 12.44
N GLY A 248 1.85 -42.72 13.70
CA GLY A 248 2.35 -41.89 14.80
C GLY A 248 3.81 -42.20 15.13
N VAL A 249 4.13 -43.48 15.33
CA VAL A 249 5.52 -43.95 15.56
C VAL A 249 6.41 -43.59 14.37
N LYS A 250 5.92 -43.76 13.14
CA LYS A 250 6.68 -43.39 11.93
C LYS A 250 6.99 -41.88 11.92
N ARG A 251 5.99 -41.02 12.14
CA ARG A 251 6.18 -39.56 12.12
C ARG A 251 7.05 -39.06 13.28
N ASP A 252 6.95 -39.62 14.48
CA ASP A 252 7.87 -39.27 15.58
C ASP A 252 9.33 -39.57 15.20
N ASN A 253 9.61 -40.73 14.55
CA ASN A 253 10.94 -41.03 14.02
C ASN A 253 11.36 -40.14 12.83
N GLU A 254 10.42 -39.59 12.06
CA GLU A 254 10.69 -38.61 10.98
C GLU A 254 10.99 -37.20 11.53
N ILE A 255 10.52 -36.87 12.74
CA ILE A 255 10.77 -35.59 13.44
C ILE A 255 12.07 -35.67 14.26
N GLU A 256 12.22 -36.68 15.11
CA GLU A 256 13.39 -36.88 15.98
C GLU A 256 13.65 -38.38 16.17
N PHE A 257 14.49 -38.98 15.32
CA PHE A 257 14.99 -40.34 15.54
C PHE A 257 15.97 -40.37 16.73
N LEU A 258 15.44 -40.52 17.93
CA LEU A 258 16.21 -40.64 19.18
C LEU A 258 15.78 -41.86 19.99
N PRO A 259 16.40 -43.04 19.78
CA PRO A 259 16.19 -44.21 20.63
C PRO A 259 16.50 -43.89 22.10
N GLU A 260 15.62 -44.31 23.02
CA GLU A 260 15.73 -44.00 24.46
C GLU A 260 17.07 -44.42 25.08
N ALA A 261 17.72 -45.47 24.55
CA ALA A 261 19.04 -45.89 24.97
C ALA A 261 20.15 -44.84 24.67
N CYS A 262 20.00 -44.02 23.63
CA CYS A 262 20.96 -42.96 23.27
C CYS A 262 20.70 -41.63 24.01
N ARG A 263 19.50 -41.44 24.56
CA ARG A 263 19.08 -40.20 25.24
C ARG A 263 20.00 -39.77 26.42
N PRO A 264 20.62 -40.67 27.21
CA PRO A 264 21.53 -40.30 28.30
C PRO A 264 22.95 -39.89 27.88
N PHE A 265 23.30 -39.97 26.60
CA PHE A 265 24.59 -39.57 26.04
C PHE A 265 24.51 -38.17 25.42
N SER A 266 25.65 -37.54 25.12
CA SER A 266 25.71 -36.16 24.59
C SER A 266 26.96 -35.92 23.76
N GLY A 267 26.86 -35.11 22.69
CA GLY A 267 27.97 -34.93 21.76
C GLY A 267 28.26 -36.23 21.00
N HIS A 268 29.54 -36.53 20.80
CA HIS A 268 30.02 -37.66 20.00
C HIS A 268 29.40 -39.00 20.44
N ASP A 269 29.39 -39.31 21.75
CA ASP A 269 28.77 -40.51 22.33
C ASP A 269 27.31 -40.73 21.90
N ARG A 270 26.56 -39.63 21.64
CA ARG A 270 25.18 -39.71 21.15
C ARG A 270 25.13 -39.94 19.64
N GLU A 271 26.01 -39.29 18.88
CA GLU A 271 26.11 -39.43 17.42
C GLU A 271 26.49 -40.87 17.06
N GLU A 272 27.51 -41.41 17.72
CA GLU A 272 27.97 -42.80 17.65
C GLU A 272 26.83 -43.79 17.96
N CYS A 273 26.14 -43.61 19.10
CA CYS A 273 24.98 -44.41 19.46
C CYS A 273 23.85 -44.35 18.41
N LEU A 274 23.60 -43.17 17.83
CA LEU A 274 22.60 -42.98 16.78
C LEU A 274 23.00 -43.58 15.43
N GLU A 275 24.29 -43.67 15.12
CA GLU A 275 24.81 -44.28 13.90
C GLU A 275 24.57 -45.79 13.89
N TYR A 276 24.99 -46.52 14.93
CA TYR A 276 24.72 -47.95 15.06
C TYR A 276 23.22 -48.28 14.96
N TYR A 277 22.34 -47.46 15.56
CA TYR A 277 20.89 -47.67 15.45
C TYR A 277 20.33 -47.47 14.02
N LYS A 278 20.99 -46.68 13.17
CA LYS A 278 20.64 -46.55 11.74
C LYS A 278 21.18 -47.73 10.94
N ASP A 279 22.37 -48.23 11.26
CA ASP A 279 22.96 -49.41 10.58
C ASP A 279 22.11 -50.67 10.75
N TYR A 280 21.46 -50.84 11.91
CA TYR A 280 20.49 -51.92 12.14
C TYR A 280 19.11 -51.68 11.51
N TRP A 281 18.81 -50.46 11.03
CA TRP A 281 17.49 -50.11 10.50
C TRP A 281 16.99 -51.03 9.37
N PRO A 282 17.83 -51.43 8.39
CA PRO A 282 17.43 -52.39 7.35
C PRO A 282 17.04 -53.76 7.93
N CYS A 283 17.67 -54.19 9.03
CA CYS A 283 17.46 -55.51 9.61
C CYS A 283 16.07 -55.68 10.26
N TRP A 284 15.40 -54.60 10.67
CA TRP A 284 14.01 -54.70 11.19
C TRP A 284 12.97 -55.09 10.13
N LYS A 285 13.35 -55.13 8.84
CA LYS A 285 12.54 -55.72 7.76
C LYS A 285 12.44 -57.25 7.86
N GLU A 286 13.38 -57.90 8.57
CA GLU A 286 13.38 -59.35 8.73
C GLU A 286 12.28 -59.82 9.71
N LYS A 287 11.43 -60.73 9.22
CA LYS A 287 10.23 -61.20 9.92
C LYS A 287 10.53 -62.14 11.09
N THR A 288 11.73 -62.71 11.14
CA THR A 288 12.12 -63.71 12.14
C THR A 288 13.32 -63.26 12.97
N PHE A 289 13.39 -63.67 14.23
CA PHE A 289 14.56 -63.44 15.09
C PHE A 289 15.86 -63.94 14.46
N GLY A 290 15.82 -65.10 13.79
CA GLY A 290 16.98 -65.67 13.07
C GLY A 290 17.46 -64.76 11.93
N GLY A 291 16.53 -64.29 11.09
CA GLY A 291 16.83 -63.35 10.01
C GLY A 291 17.41 -62.03 10.52
N ARG A 292 16.75 -61.44 11.55
CA ARG A 292 17.23 -60.20 12.20
C ARG A 292 18.65 -60.32 12.74
N ILE A 293 18.97 -61.44 13.40
CA ILE A 293 20.30 -61.70 13.95
C ILE A 293 21.34 -62.03 12.86
N SER A 294 20.95 -62.68 11.75
CA SER A 294 21.86 -62.84 10.61
C SER A 294 22.21 -61.49 10.01
N CYS A 295 21.20 -60.69 9.65
CA CYS A 295 21.39 -59.35 9.10
C CYS A 295 22.26 -58.47 10.01
N ALA A 296 22.04 -58.49 11.33
CA ALA A 296 22.89 -57.75 12.27
C ALA A 296 24.34 -58.26 12.32
N LYS A 297 24.58 -59.58 12.18
CA LYS A 297 25.95 -60.11 12.02
C LYS A 297 26.57 -59.67 10.69
N ASP A 298 25.81 -59.69 9.61
CA ASP A 298 26.27 -59.33 8.27
C ASP A 298 26.63 -57.82 8.19
N VAL A 299 25.81 -56.94 8.78
CA VAL A 299 26.10 -55.49 8.97
C VAL A 299 27.37 -55.28 9.80
N LEU A 300 27.52 -55.99 10.92
CA LEU A 300 28.69 -55.93 11.79
C LEU A 300 29.92 -56.69 11.26
N LYS A 301 29.91 -57.17 10.01
CA LYS A 301 30.98 -58.02 9.43
C LYS A 301 31.30 -59.30 10.23
N LEU A 302 30.49 -59.68 11.23
CA LEU A 302 30.67 -60.83 12.14
C LEU A 302 30.39 -62.19 11.47
N GLY A 303 30.34 -62.22 10.14
CA GLY A 303 30.20 -63.38 9.28
C GLY A 303 29.10 -64.36 9.65
N LYS A 304 29.22 -65.59 9.16
CA LYS A 304 28.34 -66.71 9.54
C LYS A 304 28.88 -67.47 10.75
N ASP A 305 30.20 -67.56 10.86
CA ASP A 305 30.90 -68.26 11.93
C ASP A 305 30.63 -67.68 13.32
N ASP A 306 31.01 -68.42 14.35
CA ASP A 306 30.89 -67.99 15.73
C ASP A 306 32.06 -67.07 16.17
N LEU A 307 31.85 -66.34 17.27
CA LEU A 307 32.82 -65.36 17.76
C LEU A 307 34.14 -65.99 18.25
N LYS A 308 34.16 -67.28 18.64
CA LYS A 308 35.39 -68.00 19.02
C LYS A 308 36.23 -68.28 17.78
N THR A 309 35.61 -68.72 16.68
CA THR A 309 36.29 -68.95 15.40
C THR A 309 36.91 -67.66 14.85
N GLN A 310 36.15 -66.55 14.87
CA GLN A 310 36.66 -65.22 14.50
C GLN A 310 37.80 -64.75 15.42
N LYS A 311 37.69 -64.97 16.74
CA LYS A 311 38.76 -64.65 17.68
C LYS A 311 40.04 -65.45 17.41
N THR A 312 39.91 -66.71 17.01
CA THR A 312 41.04 -67.53 16.57
C THR A 312 41.64 -67.01 15.25
N ALA A 313 40.82 -66.50 14.32
CA ALA A 313 41.30 -65.91 13.07
C ALA A 313 42.10 -64.60 13.30
N CYS A 314 41.70 -63.75 14.24
CA CYS A 314 42.50 -62.57 14.63
C CYS A 314 43.86 -62.93 15.27
N GLY A 315 44.01 -64.14 15.82
CA GLY A 315 45.24 -64.60 16.46
C GLY A 315 45.70 -63.70 17.61
N SER A 316 46.72 -62.88 17.37
CA SER A 316 47.28 -61.90 18.30
C SER A 316 47.20 -60.44 17.81
N ASP A 317 46.49 -60.19 16.71
CA ASP A 317 46.24 -58.83 16.20
C ASP A 317 45.31 -58.07 17.16
N LYS A 318 45.79 -56.93 17.67
CA LYS A 318 45.06 -56.10 18.63
C LYS A 318 43.91 -55.33 17.99
N GLU A 319 44.05 -54.92 16.73
CA GLU A 319 43.04 -54.12 16.03
C GLU A 319 41.85 -55.01 15.68
N CYS A 320 42.11 -56.17 15.06
CA CYS A 320 41.11 -57.22 14.83
C CYS A 320 40.41 -57.68 16.12
N LEU A 321 41.16 -57.86 17.23
CA LEU A 321 40.57 -58.28 18.50
C LEU A 321 39.70 -57.21 19.18
N GLU A 322 39.97 -55.92 18.97
CA GLU A 322 39.15 -54.83 19.50
C GLU A 322 37.95 -54.53 18.58
N GLU A 323 38.08 -54.54 17.25
CA GLU A 323 36.93 -54.47 16.30
C GLU A 323 35.94 -55.63 16.57
N LEU A 324 36.43 -56.87 16.65
CA LEU A 324 35.60 -58.04 16.95
C LEU A 324 34.88 -57.94 18.31
N LYS A 325 35.55 -57.35 19.30
CA LYS A 325 35.01 -57.12 20.66
C LYS A 325 33.92 -56.06 20.62
N GLU A 326 34.16 -54.92 19.98
CA GLU A 326 33.20 -53.84 19.80
C GLU A 326 31.95 -54.32 19.06
N HIS A 327 32.13 -54.94 17.89
CA HIS A 327 31.04 -55.56 17.14
C HIS A 327 30.27 -56.61 17.96
N SER A 328 30.96 -57.41 18.80
CA SER A 328 30.27 -58.35 19.69
C SER A 328 29.40 -57.66 20.74
N TYR A 329 29.79 -56.48 21.22
CA TYR A 329 29.02 -55.67 22.16
C TYR A 329 27.78 -55.07 21.50
N HIS A 330 27.91 -54.54 20.29
CA HIS A 330 26.77 -54.01 19.54
C HIS A 330 25.77 -55.10 19.15
N LEU A 331 26.22 -56.31 18.80
CA LEU A 331 25.34 -57.47 18.59
C LEU A 331 24.56 -57.86 19.86
N ILE A 332 25.11 -57.61 21.06
CA ILE A 332 24.41 -57.82 22.34
C ILE A 332 23.35 -56.73 22.57
N VAL A 333 23.64 -55.46 22.26
CA VAL A 333 22.67 -54.36 22.32
C VAL A 333 21.52 -54.55 21.30
N PHE A 334 21.83 -55.03 20.10
CA PHE A 334 20.82 -55.41 19.11
C PHE A 334 19.93 -56.56 19.59
N ARG A 335 20.53 -57.60 20.21
CA ARG A 335 19.78 -58.69 20.87
C ARG A 335 18.87 -58.18 21.97
N PHE A 336 19.28 -57.15 22.72
CA PHE A 336 18.43 -56.51 23.73
C PHE A 336 17.23 -55.81 23.07
N TYR A 337 17.43 -55.04 21.99
CA TYR A 337 16.31 -54.40 21.26
C TYR A 337 15.31 -55.42 20.69
N ASP A 338 15.79 -56.57 20.20
CA ASP A 338 14.89 -57.63 19.71
C ASP A 338 14.01 -58.25 20.82
N LEU A 339 14.42 -58.22 22.09
CA LEU A 339 13.56 -58.62 23.21
C LEU A 339 12.40 -57.61 23.43
N GLU A 340 12.66 -56.32 23.24
CA GLU A 340 11.62 -55.27 23.26
C GLU A 340 10.60 -55.58 22.16
N GLN A 341 11.08 -55.75 20.92
CA GLN A 341 10.22 -56.06 19.78
C GLN A 341 9.42 -57.36 19.97
N ARG A 342 9.94 -58.36 20.69
CA ARG A 342 9.15 -59.56 21.03
C ARG A 342 8.06 -59.28 22.08
N ALA A 343 8.37 -58.53 23.13
CA ALA A 343 7.40 -58.14 24.15
C ALA A 343 6.31 -57.20 23.61
N GLU A 344 6.68 -56.31 22.69
CA GLU A 344 5.76 -55.39 21.99
C GLU A 344 4.75 -56.15 21.12
N ASN A 345 5.21 -57.16 20.35
CA ASN A 345 4.30 -58.01 19.57
C ASN A 345 3.30 -58.78 20.44
N TRP A 346 3.66 -59.15 21.67
CA TRP A 346 2.73 -59.81 22.61
C TRP A 346 1.58 -58.91 23.11
N ILE A 347 1.66 -57.58 22.95
CA ILE A 347 0.52 -56.69 23.22
C ILE A 347 -0.63 -57.00 22.28
N LEU A 348 -0.34 -57.28 20.99
CA LEU A 348 -1.33 -57.69 19.99
C LEU A 348 -1.94 -59.07 20.28
N GLU A 349 -1.24 -59.90 21.06
CA GLU A 349 -1.72 -61.20 21.54
C GLU A 349 -2.41 -61.11 22.93
N GLY A 350 -2.57 -59.90 23.50
CA GLY A 350 -3.33 -59.64 24.72
C GLY A 350 -2.51 -59.46 26.01
N VAL A 351 -1.18 -59.42 25.95
CA VAL A 351 -0.34 -59.10 27.12
C VAL A 351 -0.47 -57.61 27.48
N SER A 352 -0.52 -57.29 28.78
CA SER A 352 -0.74 -55.91 29.25
C SER A 352 0.33 -54.94 28.76
N MET A 353 -0.10 -53.89 28.04
CA MET A 353 0.77 -52.80 27.59
C MET A 353 1.56 -52.16 28.74
N GLU A 354 0.99 -52.06 29.94
CA GLU A 354 1.71 -51.57 31.12
C GLU A 354 2.87 -52.52 31.48
N LYS A 355 2.63 -53.83 31.57
CA LYS A 355 3.67 -54.82 31.91
C LYS A 355 4.70 -55.00 30.79
N THR A 356 4.34 -54.69 29.54
CA THR A 356 5.30 -54.58 28.44
C THR A 356 6.10 -53.28 28.52
N ALA A 357 5.50 -52.14 28.83
CA ALA A 357 6.22 -50.87 29.03
C ALA A 357 7.25 -50.96 30.17
N ASP A 358 6.89 -51.63 31.27
CA ASP A 358 7.78 -51.89 32.41
C ASP A 358 8.98 -52.72 31.98
N PHE A 359 8.75 -53.83 31.28
CA PHE A 359 9.82 -54.67 30.76
C PHE A 359 10.70 -53.94 29.74
N VAL A 360 10.13 -53.24 28.77
CA VAL A 360 10.88 -52.46 27.76
C VAL A 360 11.71 -51.37 28.42
N THR A 361 11.20 -50.70 29.47
CA THR A 361 11.98 -49.73 30.27
C THR A 361 13.20 -50.41 30.90
N THR A 362 13.03 -51.57 31.54
CA THR A 362 14.15 -52.35 32.11
C THR A 362 15.13 -52.85 31.04
N VAL A 363 14.67 -53.16 29.82
CA VAL A 363 15.57 -53.50 28.70
C VAL A 363 16.42 -52.30 28.29
N ILE A 364 15.83 -51.09 28.23
CA ILE A 364 16.55 -49.85 27.92
C ILE A 364 17.56 -49.51 29.04
N GLU A 365 17.17 -49.63 30.31
CA GLU A 365 18.08 -49.47 31.46
C GLU A 365 19.28 -50.43 31.37
N ASN A 366 19.03 -51.70 31.07
CA ASN A 366 20.07 -52.71 30.86
C ASN A 366 20.95 -52.38 29.64
N LYS A 367 20.42 -51.85 28.52
CA LYS A 367 21.24 -51.37 27.39
C LYS A 367 22.19 -50.25 27.82
N ILE A 368 21.67 -49.26 28.54
CA ILE A 368 22.46 -48.11 29.03
C ILE A 368 23.55 -48.59 30.00
N ALA A 369 23.22 -49.51 30.91
CA ALA A 369 24.19 -50.12 31.82
C ALA A 369 25.26 -50.94 31.08
N PHE A 370 24.90 -51.66 30.02
CA PHE A 370 25.84 -52.44 29.20
C PHE A 370 26.81 -51.57 28.40
N LEU A 371 26.32 -50.47 27.83
CA LEU A 371 27.13 -49.48 27.11
C LEU A 371 28.09 -48.73 28.05
N LYS A 372 27.62 -48.35 29.25
CA LYS A 372 28.41 -47.61 30.26
C LYS A 372 29.36 -48.49 31.08
N ALA A 373 29.21 -49.82 31.04
CA ALA A 373 30.11 -50.74 31.72
C ALA A 373 31.54 -50.62 31.16
N THR A 374 32.55 -50.60 32.02
CA THR A 374 33.96 -50.49 31.59
C THR A 374 34.58 -51.87 31.40
N THR A 375 34.28 -52.80 32.29
CA THR A 375 34.83 -54.15 32.36
C THR A 375 33.99 -55.19 31.58
N SER A 376 34.55 -56.40 31.43
CA SER A 376 33.81 -57.58 30.98
C SER A 376 32.91 -58.17 32.07
N GLN A 377 33.28 -58.01 33.35
CA GLN A 377 32.54 -58.52 34.51
C GLN A 377 31.18 -57.80 34.67
N GLU A 378 31.18 -56.47 34.57
CA GLU A 378 29.96 -55.64 34.59
C GLU A 378 29.05 -55.98 33.40
N ARG A 379 29.60 -56.02 32.17
CA ARG A 379 28.85 -56.41 30.96
C ARG A 379 28.22 -57.79 31.09
N LYS A 380 28.94 -58.76 31.67
CA LYS A 380 28.42 -60.10 31.96
C LYS A 380 27.25 -60.05 32.95
N ALA A 381 27.40 -59.32 34.07
CA ALA A 381 26.34 -59.19 35.06
C ALA A 381 25.05 -58.58 34.47
N VAL A 382 25.18 -57.59 33.57
CA VAL A 382 24.02 -57.01 32.86
C VAL A 382 23.36 -58.02 31.90
N ILE A 383 24.12 -58.87 31.20
CA ILE A 383 23.56 -59.97 30.39
C ILE A 383 22.82 -61.00 31.26
N GLU A 384 23.37 -61.33 32.42
CA GLU A 384 22.76 -62.27 33.37
C GLU A 384 21.47 -61.71 33.99
N LYS A 385 21.47 -60.41 34.36
CA LYS A 385 20.26 -59.69 34.77
C LYS A 385 19.20 -59.67 33.66
N MET A 386 19.58 -59.28 32.44
CA MET A 386 18.66 -59.25 31.29
C MET A 386 18.00 -60.62 31.04
N ARG A 387 18.76 -61.72 31.21
CA ARG A 387 18.21 -63.07 31.08
C ARG A 387 17.16 -63.37 32.16
N ALA A 388 17.36 -62.91 33.39
CA ALA A 388 16.38 -63.04 34.46
C ALA A 388 15.13 -62.18 34.19
N ASP A 389 15.31 -60.91 33.80
CA ASP A 389 14.23 -59.98 33.47
C ASP A 389 13.35 -60.53 32.33
N TRP A 390 13.96 -61.01 31.24
CA TRP A 390 13.25 -61.64 30.12
C TRP A 390 12.54 -62.94 30.55
N ASN A 391 13.18 -63.80 31.34
CA ASN A 391 12.55 -65.03 31.81
C ASN A 391 11.31 -64.74 32.68
N ALA A 392 11.35 -63.70 33.51
CA ALA A 392 10.21 -63.26 34.31
C ALA A 392 9.08 -62.70 33.45
N HIS A 393 9.38 -61.79 32.51
CA HIS A 393 8.38 -61.24 31.59
C HIS A 393 7.77 -62.32 30.67
N ALA A 394 8.59 -63.24 30.13
CA ALA A 394 8.13 -64.36 29.32
C ALA A 394 7.31 -65.39 30.12
N ALA A 395 7.60 -65.60 31.41
CA ALA A 395 6.76 -66.41 32.29
C ALA A 395 5.38 -65.75 32.52
N TYR A 396 5.35 -64.43 32.75
CA TYR A 396 4.10 -63.67 32.81
C TYR A 396 3.31 -63.72 31.50
N ALA A 397 3.96 -63.51 30.35
CA ALA A 397 3.29 -63.58 29.05
C ALA A 397 2.64 -64.96 28.81
N ARG A 398 3.31 -66.06 29.17
CA ARG A 398 2.75 -67.42 29.03
C ARG A 398 1.43 -67.64 29.78
N THR A 399 1.26 -67.08 30.98
CA THR A 399 -0.01 -67.26 31.73
C THR A 399 -1.20 -66.56 31.08
N ILE A 400 -0.95 -65.47 30.34
CA ILE A 400 -1.95 -64.77 29.53
C ILE A 400 -2.20 -65.49 28.20
N LEU A 401 -1.12 -65.86 27.51
CA LEU A 401 -1.15 -66.44 26.16
C LEU A 401 -1.56 -67.93 26.12
N LYS A 402 -1.61 -68.61 27.27
CA LYS A 402 -1.90 -70.06 27.40
C LYS A 402 -0.92 -70.93 26.59
N ARG A 403 0.38 -70.63 26.71
CA ARG A 403 1.51 -71.28 26.00
C ARG A 403 2.62 -71.71 26.97
#